data_AF-A0ABC7ZJI6-F1
#
_entry.id   AF-A0ABC7ZJI6-F1
#
_cell.length_a   1.000
_cell.length_b   1.000
_cell.length_c   1.000
_cell.angle_alpha   90.00
_cell.angle_beta   90.00
_cell.angle_gamma   90.00
#
_symmetry.space_group_name_H-M   'P 1'
#
loop_
_entity.id
_entity.type
_entity.pdbx_description
1 polymer ?
#
loop_
_entity_poly.entity_id
_entity_poly.type
_entity_poly.pdbx_seq_one_letter_code
_entity_poly.pdbx_strand_id
1 'polypeptide(L)' 'MVATSTRKALKIEVEKGGSGSDTLTKSDFAKKPLKHKDNSGTDVKLEAEKEFAGEKAWKPLLTTEQIKRKKGMGAT' A
#
# COMPACT_ATOMS: atom_id res chain seq x y z
N MET A 1 22.66 -28.22 31.26
CA MET A 1 23.26 -26.93 30.87
C MET A 1 22.25 -26.20 29.99
N VAL A 2 21.96 -24.90 30.21
CA VAL A 2 21.02 -24.11 29.38
C VAL A 2 21.77 -23.46 28.23
N ALA A 3 21.17 -23.44 27.03
CA ALA A 3 21.74 -22.78 25.87
C ALA A 3 21.58 -21.25 25.97
N THR A 4 22.67 -20.51 25.79
CA THR A 4 22.68 -19.04 25.77
C THR A 4 23.46 -18.52 24.58
N SER A 5 23.02 -17.39 23.99
CA SER A 5 23.71 -16.71 22.90
C SER A 5 23.75 -15.20 23.16
N THR A 6 24.78 -14.53 22.64
CA THR A 6 24.95 -13.08 22.75
C THR A 6 23.93 -12.28 21.92
N ARG A 7 23.34 -12.89 20.88
CA ARG A 7 22.36 -12.21 20.00
C ARG A 7 21.01 -11.99 20.70
N LYS A 8 20.36 -10.86 20.41
CA LYS A 8 19.04 -10.45 20.95
C LYS A 8 18.04 -10.24 19.81
N ALA A 9 16.75 -10.31 20.14
CA ALA A 9 15.65 -10.06 19.21
C ALA A 9 15.15 -8.59 19.29
N LEU A 10 14.47 -8.14 18.24
CA LEU A 10 13.72 -6.87 18.23
C LEU A 10 12.30 -7.11 18.77
N LYS A 11 11.80 -6.19 19.58
CA LYS A 11 10.38 -6.14 19.96
C LYS A 11 9.61 -5.30 18.96
N ILE A 12 8.43 -5.75 18.58
CA ILE A 12 7.47 -5.02 17.74
C ILE A 12 6.16 -4.98 18.53
N GLU A 13 5.83 -3.81 19.07
CA GLU A 13 4.69 -3.63 19.97
C GLU A 13 3.52 -2.94 19.26
N VAL A 14 2.31 -3.44 19.52
CA VAL A 14 1.05 -2.87 19.05
C VAL A 14 0.09 -2.81 20.23
N GLU A 15 -0.41 -1.63 20.55
CA GLU A 15 -1.29 -1.41 21.71
C GLU A 15 -2.44 -0.49 21.31
N LYS A 16 -3.68 -0.91 21.61
CA LYS A 16 -4.85 -0.05 21.46
C LYS A 16 -4.98 0.82 22.72
N GLY A 17 -5.02 2.13 22.53
CA GLY A 17 -5.28 3.09 23.61
C GLY A 17 -6.75 3.18 23.98
N GLY A 18 -7.03 3.79 25.14
CA GLY A 18 -8.40 4.01 25.65
C GLY A 18 -9.15 5.20 25.04
N SER A 19 -8.49 6.09 24.28
CA SER A 19 -9.11 7.28 23.72
C SER A 19 -8.64 7.56 22.28
N GLY A 20 -9.59 7.63 21.34
CA GLY A 20 -9.38 7.85 19.91
C GLY A 20 -9.78 6.63 19.06
N SER A 21 -10.68 6.81 18.10
CA SER A 21 -11.09 5.73 17.17
C SER A 21 -9.95 5.35 16.21
N ASP A 22 -9.20 6.34 15.74
CA ASP A 22 -8.36 6.20 14.53
C ASP A 22 -6.87 5.96 14.82
N THR A 23 -6.45 5.91 16.09
CA THR A 23 -5.04 5.76 16.48
C THR A 23 -4.79 4.60 17.44
N LEU A 24 -3.53 4.16 17.46
CA LEU A 24 -2.97 3.17 18.37
C LEU A 24 -1.95 3.84 19.28
N THR A 25 -1.85 3.40 20.53
CA THR A 25 -0.84 3.90 21.48
C THR A 25 0.56 3.37 21.12
N LYS A 26 0.64 2.14 20.61
CA LYS A 26 1.84 1.60 19.96
C LYS A 26 1.49 1.01 18.60
N SER A 27 2.31 1.25 17.59
CA SER A 27 2.11 0.77 16.22
C SER A 27 3.46 0.54 15.55
N ASP A 28 4.26 -0.36 16.12
CA ASP A 28 5.65 -0.55 15.68
C ASP A 28 5.76 -1.11 14.25
N PHE A 29 4.75 -1.84 13.78
CA PHE A 29 4.68 -2.26 12.37
C PHE A 29 4.54 -1.08 11.39
N ALA A 30 3.99 0.06 11.83
CA ALA A 30 3.89 1.25 11.00
C ALA A 30 5.21 2.05 10.94
N LYS A 31 6.22 1.71 11.76
CA LYS A 31 7.54 2.36 11.70
C LYS A 31 8.15 2.09 10.32
N LYS A 32 8.24 3.15 9.50
CA LYS A 32 8.89 3.14 8.18
C LYS A 32 10.17 4.02 8.24
N PRO A 33 11.31 3.47 8.71
CA PRO A 33 12.53 4.26 8.95
C PRO A 33 13.28 4.64 7.67
N LEU A 34 12.89 4.06 6.53
CA LEU A 34 13.45 4.37 5.21
C LEU A 34 12.43 5.11 4.35
N LYS A 35 12.93 5.88 3.39
CA LYS A 35 12.13 6.67 2.44
C LYS A 35 12.53 6.33 1.01
N HIS A 36 11.74 6.80 0.06
CA HIS A 36 12.08 6.69 -1.36
C HIS A 36 13.39 7.42 -1.64
N LYS A 37 14.11 6.96 -2.66
CA LYS A 37 15.30 7.65 -3.13
C LYS A 37 14.87 9.00 -3.73
N ASP A 38 15.46 10.08 -3.28
CA ASP A 38 15.33 11.37 -3.94
C ASP A 38 16.22 11.40 -5.18
N ASN A 39 15.64 11.85 -6.30
CA ASN A 39 16.34 12.14 -7.53
C ASN A 39 15.87 13.50 -8.06
N SER A 40 16.68 14.54 -7.82
CA SER A 40 16.41 15.91 -8.26
C SER A 40 15.08 16.48 -7.75
N GLY A 41 14.74 16.25 -6.48
CA GLY A 41 13.52 16.75 -5.85
C GLY A 41 12.27 15.95 -6.19
N THR A 42 12.43 14.80 -6.84
CA THR A 42 11.34 13.85 -7.13
C THR A 42 11.63 12.50 -6.49
N ASP A 43 10.66 11.97 -5.76
CA ASP A 43 10.71 10.61 -5.22
C ASP A 43 10.76 9.59 -6.35
N VAL A 44 11.73 8.69 -6.31
CA VAL A 44 11.71 7.45 -7.11
C VAL A 44 10.74 6.47 -6.44
N LYS A 45 9.47 6.54 -6.86
CA LYS A 45 8.35 5.71 -6.40
C LYS A 45 7.48 5.31 -7.59
N LEU A 46 6.66 4.28 -7.37
CA LEU A 46 5.66 3.86 -8.36
C LEU A 46 4.50 4.84 -8.37
N GLU A 47 4.32 5.59 -9.46
CA GLU A 47 3.30 6.63 -9.61
C GLU A 47 2.59 6.50 -10.96
N ALA A 48 1.35 5.98 -10.93
CA ALA A 48 0.62 5.58 -12.13
C ALA A 48 0.39 6.73 -13.13
N GLU A 49 0.18 7.95 -12.64
CA GLU A 49 0.00 9.14 -13.48
C GLU A 49 1.24 9.45 -14.33
N LYS A 50 2.44 9.19 -13.80
CA LYS A 50 3.72 9.42 -14.49
C LYS A 50 4.14 8.21 -15.32
N GLU A 51 4.00 7.01 -14.76
CA GLU A 51 4.45 5.76 -15.40
C GLU A 51 3.55 5.34 -16.57
N PHE A 52 2.25 5.66 -16.49
CA PHE A 52 1.26 5.31 -17.51
C PHE A 52 0.55 6.57 -18.03
N ALA A 53 1.33 7.55 -18.48
CA ALA A 53 0.78 8.83 -18.94
C ALA A 53 -0.13 8.70 -20.19
N GLY A 54 -1.27 9.39 -20.14
CA GLY A 54 -2.17 9.60 -21.28
C GLY A 54 -2.89 8.33 -21.77
N GLU A 55 -2.99 8.20 -23.09
CA GLU A 55 -3.70 7.08 -23.75
C GLU A 55 -2.91 5.77 -23.74
N LYS A 56 -1.67 5.77 -23.23
CA LYS A 56 -0.83 4.57 -23.11
C LYS A 56 -1.19 3.70 -21.91
N ALA A 57 -1.95 4.22 -20.95
CA ALA A 57 -2.50 3.42 -19.88
C ALA A 57 -3.52 2.43 -20.46
N TRP A 58 -3.29 1.13 -20.26
CA TRP A 58 -4.27 0.12 -20.61
C TRP A 58 -5.58 0.37 -19.87
N LYS A 59 -6.68 0.41 -20.62
CA LYS A 59 -8.04 0.56 -20.08
C LYS A 59 -8.92 -0.57 -20.62
N PRO A 60 -9.90 -1.05 -19.81
CA PRO A 60 -10.83 -2.05 -20.28
C PRO A 60 -11.69 -1.51 -21.43
N LEU A 61 -12.11 -2.40 -22.33
CA LEU A 61 -12.99 -2.06 -23.46
C LEU A 61 -14.32 -1.45 -22.99
N LEU A 62 -14.89 -1.99 -21.92
CA LEU A 62 -16.10 -1.49 -21.28
C LEU A 62 -15.94 -1.51 -19.76
N THR A 63 -16.55 -0.53 -19.09
CA THR A 63 -16.74 -0.57 -17.65
C THR A 63 -17.87 -1.52 -17.27
N THR A 64 -17.90 -1.93 -16.00
CA THR A 64 -18.96 -2.77 -15.44
C THR A 64 -20.36 -2.20 -15.72
N GLU A 65 -20.54 -0.88 -15.55
CA GLU A 65 -21.83 -0.22 -15.78
C GLU A 65 -22.22 -0.14 -17.26
N GLN A 66 -21.24 -0.07 -18.18
CA GLN A 66 -21.52 -0.10 -19.61
C GLN A 66 -22.02 -1.48 -20.06
N ILE A 67 -21.44 -2.56 -19.53
CA ILE A 67 -21.90 -3.93 -19.79
C ILE A 67 -23.32 -4.11 -19.25
N LYS A 68 -23.57 -3.65 -18.02
CA LYS A 68 -24.89 -3.77 -17.38
C LYS A 68 -26.00 -3.02 -18.13
N ARG A 69 -25.71 -1.83 -18.65
CA ARG A 69 -26.70 -1.01 -19.36
C ARG A 69 -26.93 -1.48 -20.81
N LYS A 70 -25.89 -1.99 -21.48
CA LYS A 70 -25.95 -2.39 -22.88
C LYS A 70 -26.24 -3.89 -22.98
N LYS A 71 -27.53 -4.25 -23.06
CA LYS A 71 -28.02 -5.65 -23.12
C LYS A 71 -27.38 -6.55 -24.19
N GLY A 72 -26.71 -5.99 -25.21
CA GLY A 72 -26.00 -6.75 -26.26
C GLY A 72 -24.48 -6.87 -26.07
N MET A 73 -23.92 -6.33 -24.99
CA MET A 73 -22.47 -6.35 -24.71
C MET A 73 -22.08 -7.37 -23.63
N GLY A 74 -23.05 -7.99 -22.97
CA GLY A 74 -22.83 -9.09 -22.03
C GLY A 74 -23.06 -10.44 -22.70
N ALA A 75 -22.50 -11.50 -22.13
CA ALA A 75 -22.93 -12.86 -22.45
C ALA A 75 -24.38 -13.07 -21.97
N THR A 76 -25.15 -13.86 -22.73
CA THR A 76 -26.55 -14.21 -22.41
C THR A 76 -26.67 -15.71 -22.26
#